data_AF-A0A3B9AN63-F1
#
_entry.id   AF-A0A3B9AN63-F1
#
_cell.length_a   1.000
_cell.length_b   1.000
_cell.length_c   1.000
_cell.angle_alpha   90.00
_cell.angle_beta   90.00
_cell.angle_gamma   90.00
#
_symmetry.space_group_name_H-M   'P 1'
#
loop_
_entity.id
_entity.type
_entity.pdbx_description
1 polymer ?
#
loop_
_entity_poly.entity_id
_entity_poly.type
_entity_poly.pdbx_seq_one_letter_code
_entity_poly.pdbx_strand_id
1 'polypeptide(L)'
;MTRYYTREKRRLVELTEPDPGCWVHLAPPFAPDELDEFARRFDFDPAFLTDSLDLDERARYERDGDVRFVLINTPVKNKNASTENEAYFITVPIGILLTIEHVVTISAFETPVLEKFLANNVRDFNPADEKRFVLQMLEQNVYHFLSCLKTLNLRRNRIEK
;
A
#
# COMPACT_ATOMS: atom_id res chain seq x y z
N MET A 1 3.18 -6.70 -11.51
CA MET A 1 3.43 -5.56 -12.43
C MET A 1 4.00 -4.39 -11.65
N THR A 2 5.21 -3.98 -11.98
CA THR A 2 5.92 -2.87 -11.34
C THR A 2 5.73 -1.58 -12.14
N ARG A 3 5.41 -0.47 -11.46
CA ARG A 3 5.28 0.86 -12.05
C ARG A 3 6.11 1.88 -11.28
N TYR A 4 6.60 2.90 -11.96
CA TYR A 4 7.47 3.93 -11.40
C TYR A 4 6.81 5.29 -11.55
N TYR A 5 6.81 6.10 -10.49
CA TYR A 5 6.15 7.40 -10.51
C TYR A 5 7.01 8.50 -9.94
N THR A 6 7.03 9.65 -10.61
CA THR A 6 7.62 10.88 -10.09
C THR A 6 6.60 12.01 -10.07
N ARG A 7 6.98 13.15 -9.50
CA ARG A 7 6.14 14.35 -9.49
C ARG A 7 6.73 15.43 -10.37
N GLU A 8 6.00 15.79 -11.42
CA GLU A 8 6.32 16.93 -12.30
C GLU A 8 5.19 17.95 -12.29
N LYS A 9 5.52 19.24 -12.08
CA LYS A 9 4.54 20.36 -12.15
C LYS A 9 3.24 20.08 -11.38
N ARG A 10 3.36 19.46 -10.20
CA ARG A 10 2.25 19.06 -9.28
C ARG A 10 1.39 17.87 -9.74
N ARG A 11 1.80 17.11 -10.76
CA ARG A 11 1.12 15.90 -11.21
C ARG A 11 2.02 14.68 -10.99
N LEU A 12 1.39 13.55 -10.72
CA LEU A 12 2.05 12.26 -10.78
C LEU A 12 2.27 11.89 -12.26
N VAL A 13 3.48 11.50 -12.61
CA VAL A 13 3.88 11.08 -13.95
C VAL A 13 4.51 9.70 -13.84
N GLU A 14 4.10 8.79 -14.71
CA GLU A 14 4.68 7.44 -14.78
C GLU A 14 5.99 7.48 -15.58
N LEU A 15 7.00 6.78 -15.06
CA LEU A 15 8.33 6.64 -15.67
C LEU A 15 8.47 5.25 -16.30
N THR A 16 9.32 5.15 -17.32
CA THR A 16 9.69 3.86 -17.93
C THR A 16 10.72 3.09 -17.10
N GLU A 17 11.56 3.82 -16.36
CA GLU A 17 12.64 3.28 -15.52
C GLU A 17 12.65 4.01 -14.17
N PRO A 18 13.16 3.38 -13.09
CA PRO A 18 13.25 4.04 -11.79
C PRO A 18 14.33 5.13 -11.79
N ASP A 19 13.95 6.33 -11.39
CA ASP A 19 14.85 7.43 -11.07
C ASP A 19 14.95 7.65 -9.55
N PRO A 20 16.07 8.23 -9.05
CA PRO A 20 16.18 8.61 -7.65
C PRO A 20 15.04 9.52 -7.19
N GLY A 21 14.46 9.21 -6.04
CA GLY A 21 13.31 9.90 -5.45
C GLY A 21 11.96 9.50 -6.07
N CYS A 22 11.92 8.54 -6.99
CA CYS A 22 10.67 8.04 -7.52
C CYS A 22 9.97 7.06 -6.56
N TRP A 23 8.66 6.93 -6.74
CA TRP A 23 7.84 5.93 -6.07
C TRP A 23 7.74 4.70 -6.96
N VAL A 24 8.16 3.55 -6.43
CA VAL A 24 8.02 2.25 -7.07
C VAL A 24 6.80 1.54 -6.50
N HIS A 25 5.84 1.20 -7.34
CA HIS A 25 4.58 0.56 -6.94
C HIS A 25 4.46 -0.82 -7.58
N LEU A 26 4.44 -1.86 -6.76
CA LEU A 26 4.23 -3.24 -7.16
C LEU A 26 2.76 -3.58 -6.93
N ALA A 27 2.07 -3.92 -8.02
CA ALA A 27 0.69 -4.35 -8.00
C ALA A 27 0.55 -5.76 -8.61
N PRO A 28 -0.43 -6.57 -8.14
CA PRO A 28 -0.72 -7.87 -8.72
C PRO A 28 -1.17 -7.74 -10.20
N PRO A 29 -0.99 -8.78 -11.03
CA PRO A 29 -0.39 -10.07 -10.69
C PRO A 29 1.14 -9.99 -10.57
N PHE A 30 1.71 -10.86 -9.74
CA PHE A 30 3.14 -11.06 -9.58
C PHE A 30 3.56 -12.33 -10.33
N ALA A 31 4.60 -12.26 -11.16
CA ALA A 31 5.14 -13.45 -11.81
C ALA A 31 6.00 -14.28 -10.83
N PRO A 32 6.16 -15.59 -11.04
CA PRO A 32 7.16 -16.38 -10.33
C PRO A 32 8.53 -15.72 -10.43
N ASP A 33 9.27 -15.67 -9.33
CA ASP A 33 10.62 -15.06 -9.19
C ASP A 33 10.70 -13.52 -9.35
N GLU A 34 9.61 -12.82 -9.75
CA GLU A 34 9.60 -11.35 -9.93
C GLU A 34 9.99 -10.64 -8.63
N LEU A 35 9.50 -11.13 -7.49
CA LEU A 35 9.76 -10.51 -6.18
C LEU A 35 11.20 -10.69 -5.73
N ASP A 36 11.79 -11.87 -5.95
CA ASP A 36 13.18 -12.15 -5.58
C ASP A 36 14.16 -11.40 -6.47
N GLU A 37 13.87 -11.27 -7.77
CA GLU A 37 14.64 -10.42 -8.68
C GLU A 37 14.53 -8.95 -8.31
N PHE A 38 13.31 -8.49 -7.99
CA PHE A 38 13.08 -7.11 -7.58
C PHE A 38 13.81 -6.77 -6.27
N ALA A 39 13.69 -7.62 -5.25
CA ALA A 39 14.37 -7.45 -3.97
C ALA A 39 15.89 -7.39 -4.13
N ARG A 40 16.47 -8.28 -4.96
CA ARG A 40 17.90 -8.25 -5.30
C ARG A 40 18.31 -6.98 -6.03
N ARG A 41 17.49 -6.50 -6.96
CA ARG A 41 17.78 -5.26 -7.71
C ARG A 41 17.77 -4.02 -6.82
N PHE A 42 16.89 -3.98 -5.83
CA PHE A 42 16.72 -2.85 -4.90
C PHE A 42 17.45 -3.04 -3.55
N ASP A 43 18.25 -4.11 -3.44
CA ASP A 43 19.12 -4.44 -2.31
C ASP A 43 18.41 -4.51 -0.95
N PHE A 44 17.37 -5.35 -0.86
CA PHE A 44 16.69 -5.64 0.40
C PHE A 44 16.24 -7.12 0.49
N ASP A 45 15.89 -7.58 1.70
CA ASP A 45 15.41 -8.95 1.93
C ASP A 45 14.04 -9.20 1.25
N PRO A 46 13.90 -10.19 0.35
CA PRO A 46 12.61 -10.53 -0.26
C PRO A 46 11.51 -10.86 0.75
N ALA A 47 11.85 -11.23 1.99
CA ALA A 47 10.90 -11.44 3.08
C ALA A 47 9.95 -10.24 3.27
N PHE A 48 10.44 -9.00 3.10
CA PHE A 48 9.58 -7.81 3.19
C PHE A 48 8.46 -7.80 2.14
N LEU A 49 8.70 -8.35 0.96
CA LEU A 49 7.69 -8.46 -0.08
C LEU A 49 6.71 -9.59 0.25
N THR A 50 7.21 -10.77 0.65
CA THR A 50 6.33 -11.90 0.98
C THR A 50 5.43 -11.58 2.18
N ASP A 51 5.97 -10.91 3.20
CA ASP A 51 5.21 -10.46 4.38
C ASP A 51 4.12 -9.45 4.01
N SER A 52 4.37 -8.63 2.98
CA SER A 52 3.38 -7.68 2.47
C SER A 52 2.26 -8.32 1.65
N LEU A 53 2.41 -9.61 1.31
CA LEU A 53 1.42 -10.40 0.60
C LEU A 53 0.66 -11.36 1.52
N ASP A 54 1.14 -11.59 2.74
CA ASP A 54 0.50 -12.45 3.73
C ASP A 54 -0.63 -11.71 4.48
N LEU A 55 -1.85 -12.22 4.34
CA LEU A 55 -3.04 -11.63 4.96
C LEU A 55 -3.04 -11.69 6.49
N ASP A 56 -2.30 -12.62 7.09
CA ASP A 56 -2.23 -12.82 8.54
C ASP A 56 -1.16 -11.95 9.21
N GLU A 57 -0.41 -11.19 8.41
CA GLU A 57 0.71 -10.41 8.89
C GLU A 57 0.28 -9.14 9.64
N ARG A 58 1.11 -8.72 10.61
CA ARG A 58 0.79 -7.63 11.53
C ARG A 58 1.54 -6.35 11.17
N ALA A 59 0.81 -5.24 11.28
CA ALA A 59 1.40 -3.92 11.11
C ALA A 59 2.57 -3.70 12.08
N ARG A 60 3.72 -3.31 11.53
CA ARG A 60 4.98 -3.16 12.27
C ARG A 60 5.95 -2.26 11.54
N TYR A 61 7.02 -1.89 12.23
CA TYR A 61 8.15 -1.16 11.67
C TYR A 61 9.41 -1.99 11.90
N GLU A 62 10.20 -2.13 10.85
CA GLU A 62 11.50 -2.79 10.88
C GLU A 62 12.55 -1.92 10.20
N ARG A 63 13.80 -2.16 10.58
CA ARG A 63 14.96 -1.56 9.94
C ARG A 63 16.03 -2.62 9.76
N ASP A 64 16.46 -2.80 8.52
CA ASP A 64 17.60 -3.64 8.17
C ASP A 64 18.58 -2.81 7.33
N GLY A 65 19.76 -2.56 7.89
CA GLY A 65 20.72 -1.61 7.32
C GLY A 65 20.11 -0.22 7.04
N ASP A 66 20.13 0.15 5.76
CA ASP A 66 19.58 1.41 5.24
C ASP A 66 18.12 1.29 4.78
N VAL A 67 17.56 0.09 4.80
CA VAL A 67 16.17 -0.18 4.45
C VAL A 67 15.31 -0.02 5.69
N ARG A 68 14.22 0.75 5.56
CA ARG A 68 13.18 0.85 6.58
C ARG A 68 11.90 0.28 6.01
N PHE A 69 11.33 -0.69 6.70
CA PHE A 69 10.09 -1.32 6.30
C PHE A 69 8.97 -0.91 7.25
N VAL A 70 7.89 -0.39 6.68
CA VAL A 70 6.65 -0.10 7.39
C VAL A 70 5.57 -0.97 6.78
N LEU A 71 5.02 -1.87 7.57
CA LEU A 71 3.85 -2.64 7.19
C LEU A 71 2.62 -2.07 7.88
N ILE A 72 1.58 -1.77 7.10
CA ILE A 72 0.29 -1.32 7.63
C ILE A 72 -0.83 -2.19 7.09
N ASN A 73 -1.86 -2.42 7.89
CA ASN A 73 -3.06 -3.11 7.43
C ASN A 73 -4.12 -2.07 7.01
N THR A 74 -4.79 -2.30 5.90
CA THR A 74 -5.86 -1.44 5.39
C THR A 74 -7.12 -2.26 5.08
N PRO A 75 -8.34 -1.74 5.37
CA PRO A 75 -9.55 -2.47 5.07
C PRO A 75 -9.86 -2.45 3.57
N VAL A 76 -10.23 -3.60 3.02
CA VAL A 76 -10.77 -3.73 1.65
C VAL A 76 -12.10 -4.47 1.71
N LYS A 77 -12.95 -4.24 0.71
CA LYS A 77 -14.19 -5.01 0.59
C LYS A 77 -13.84 -6.48 0.40
N ASN A 78 -14.47 -7.34 1.19
CA ASN A 78 -14.35 -8.77 0.97
C ASN A 78 -15.11 -9.14 -0.30
N LYS A 79 -14.39 -9.51 -1.36
CA LYS A 79 -14.98 -9.93 -2.64
C LYS A 79 -15.75 -11.25 -2.53
N ASN A 80 -15.44 -12.06 -1.50
CA ASN A 80 -16.06 -13.35 -1.27
C ASN A 80 -17.33 -13.28 -0.42
N ALA A 81 -17.66 -12.10 0.16
CA ALA A 81 -18.80 -11.85 1.05
C ALA A 81 -20.18 -11.95 0.36
N SER A 82 -20.41 -13.09 -0.26
CA SER A 82 -21.60 -13.55 -0.95
C SER A 82 -22.54 -14.31 -0.01
N THR A 83 -22.07 -14.64 1.19
CA THR A 83 -22.84 -15.29 2.25
C THR A 83 -23.08 -14.33 3.42
N GLU A 84 -24.22 -14.45 4.10
CA GLU A 84 -24.61 -13.58 5.23
C GLU A 84 -23.64 -13.63 6.43
N ASN A 85 -22.80 -14.67 6.51
CA ASN A 85 -21.87 -14.90 7.62
C ASN A 85 -20.43 -14.44 7.36
N GLU A 86 -20.13 -13.87 6.20
CA GLU A 86 -18.79 -13.40 5.89
C GLU A 86 -18.56 -11.93 6.28
N ALA A 87 -17.36 -11.65 6.76
CA ALA A 87 -16.96 -10.29 7.10
C ALA A 87 -17.07 -9.39 5.88
N TYR A 88 -17.77 -8.25 6.03
CA TYR A 88 -18.00 -7.32 4.92
C TYR A 88 -16.71 -6.61 4.45
N PHE A 89 -15.78 -6.38 5.38
CA PHE A 89 -14.42 -5.93 5.09
C PHE A 89 -13.44 -6.94 5.67
N ILE A 90 -12.34 -7.16 4.96
CA ILE A 90 -11.13 -7.80 5.49
C ILE A 90 -10.02 -6.76 5.52
N THR A 91 -8.96 -7.03 6.26
CA THR A 91 -7.73 -6.22 6.19
C THR A 91 -6.69 -6.91 5.32
N VAL A 92 -5.94 -6.12 4.57
CA VAL A 92 -4.81 -6.59 3.77
C VAL A 92 -3.58 -5.74 4.09
N PRO A 93 -2.37 -6.28 4.03
CA PRO A 93 -1.16 -5.48 4.24
C PRO A 93 -0.87 -4.56 3.06
N ILE A 94 -0.28 -3.42 3.38
CA ILE A 94 0.50 -2.58 2.46
C ILE A 94 1.90 -2.52 3.03
N GLY A 95 2.86 -3.06 2.27
CA GLY A 95 4.27 -2.85 2.51
C GLY A 95 4.72 -1.50 1.99
N ILE A 96 5.47 -0.76 2.79
CA ILE A 96 6.12 0.49 2.43
C ILE A 96 7.60 0.33 2.80
N LEU A 97 8.45 0.16 1.79
CA LEU A 97 9.90 0.09 1.98
C LEU A 97 10.51 1.44 1.60
N LEU A 98 11.34 1.98 2.48
CA LEU A 98 12.14 3.17 2.23
C LEU A 98 13.57 2.70 2.04
N THR A 99 14.05 2.74 0.79
CA THR A 99 15.46 2.49 0.46
C THR A 99 16.22 3.82 0.43
N ILE A 100 17.50 3.80 0.06
CA ILE A 100 18.33 5.01 -0.02
C ILE A 100 17.74 6.03 -1.03
N GLU A 101 17.20 5.54 -2.14
CA GLU A 101 16.78 6.38 -3.26
C GLU A 101 15.28 6.30 -3.57
N HIS A 102 14.56 5.31 -3.05
CA HIS A 102 13.21 5.02 -3.50
C HIS A 102 12.25 4.74 -2.35
N VAL A 103 10.99 5.12 -2.56
CA VAL A 103 9.88 4.57 -1.77
C VAL A 103 9.26 3.45 -2.59
N VAL A 104 9.26 2.23 -2.06
CA VAL A 104 8.62 1.07 -2.68
C VAL A 104 7.33 0.76 -1.93
N THR A 105 6.25 0.51 -2.66
CA THR A 105 4.99 0.01 -2.06
C THR A 105 4.56 -1.27 -2.73
N ILE A 106 4.02 -2.20 -1.95
CA ILE A 106 3.47 -3.47 -2.43
C ILE A 106 2.22 -3.84 -1.63
N SER A 107 1.25 -4.48 -2.29
CA SER A 107 0.10 -5.10 -1.63
C SER A 107 -0.46 -6.22 -2.50
N ALA A 108 -1.02 -7.26 -1.90
CA ALA A 108 -1.68 -8.35 -2.61
C ALA A 108 -2.98 -7.92 -3.32
N PHE A 109 -3.52 -6.73 -2.99
CA PHE A 109 -4.76 -6.21 -3.53
C PHE A 109 -4.61 -4.74 -3.92
N GLU A 110 -5.39 -4.30 -4.90
CA GLU A 110 -5.64 -2.88 -5.10
C GLU A 110 -6.30 -2.32 -3.83
N THR A 111 -5.69 -1.30 -3.23
CA THR A 111 -6.17 -0.72 -1.98
C THR A 111 -6.74 0.67 -2.21
N PRO A 112 -7.89 1.03 -1.60
CA PRO A 112 -8.44 2.38 -1.71
C PRO A 112 -7.50 3.49 -1.21
N VAL A 113 -6.53 3.15 -0.37
CA VAL A 113 -5.51 4.07 0.11
C VAL A 113 -4.52 4.39 -1.01
N LEU A 114 -3.89 3.39 -1.64
CA LEU A 114 -2.92 3.58 -2.73
C LEU A 114 -3.57 4.22 -3.96
N GLU A 115 -4.81 3.85 -4.29
CA GLU A 115 -5.58 4.45 -5.38
C GLU A 115 -5.70 5.97 -5.27
N LYS A 116 -5.78 6.53 -4.06
CA LYS A 116 -5.79 8.00 -3.89
C LYS A 116 -4.50 8.66 -4.33
N PHE A 117 -3.36 8.01 -4.11
CA PHE A 117 -2.05 8.51 -4.54
C PHE A 117 -1.91 8.39 -6.06
N LEU A 118 -2.27 7.24 -6.62
CA LEU A 118 -2.28 6.98 -8.07
C LEU A 118 -3.18 7.98 -8.81
N ALA A 119 -4.35 8.30 -8.26
CA ALA A 119 -5.30 9.26 -8.82
C ALA A 119 -4.94 10.73 -8.55
N ASN A 120 -3.78 11.04 -7.95
CA ASN A 120 -3.35 12.40 -7.60
C ASN A 120 -4.35 13.15 -6.69
N ASN A 121 -5.08 12.43 -5.84
CA ASN A 121 -6.09 12.97 -4.92
C ASN A 121 -5.52 13.34 -3.54
N VAL A 122 -4.26 13.02 -3.28
CA VAL A 122 -3.57 13.40 -2.05
C VAL A 122 -2.89 14.74 -2.23
N ARG A 123 -3.34 15.74 -1.47
CA ARG A 123 -2.85 17.11 -1.57
C ARG A 123 -1.34 17.17 -1.32
N ASP A 124 -0.64 17.87 -2.20
CA ASP A 124 0.79 18.15 -2.09
C ASP A 124 1.68 16.89 -2.01
N PHE A 125 1.18 15.72 -2.42
CA PHE A 125 1.92 14.46 -2.47
C PHE A 125 3.20 14.58 -3.31
N ASN A 126 4.35 14.19 -2.74
CA ASN A 126 5.64 14.15 -3.41
C ASN A 126 6.35 12.83 -3.08
N PRO A 127 6.61 11.93 -4.04
CA PRO A 127 7.29 10.66 -3.77
C PRO A 127 8.72 10.82 -3.25
N ALA A 128 9.41 11.91 -3.62
CA ALA A 128 10.77 12.21 -3.15
C ALA A 128 10.83 12.69 -1.69
N ASP A 129 9.68 13.04 -1.08
CA ASP A 129 9.60 13.34 0.36
C ASP A 129 9.07 12.10 1.10
N GLU A 130 9.95 11.12 1.30
CA GLU A 130 9.63 9.81 1.87
C GLU A 130 8.87 9.91 3.21
N LYS A 131 9.26 10.88 4.06
CA LYS A 131 8.70 11.05 5.41
C LYS A 131 7.26 11.53 5.29
N ARG A 132 7.03 12.53 4.44
CA ARG A 132 5.70 13.03 4.18
C ARG A 132 4.84 11.98 3.49
N PHE A 133 5.40 11.21 2.56
CA PHE A 133 4.68 10.14 1.89
C PHE A 133 4.16 9.11 2.91
N VAL A 134 5.01 8.60 3.80
CA VAL A 134 4.58 7.66 4.85
C VAL A 134 3.49 8.26 5.74
N LEU A 135 3.67 9.50 6.21
CA LEU A 135 2.68 10.19 7.04
C LEU A 135 1.34 10.36 6.32
N GLN A 136 1.36 10.72 5.03
CA GLN A 136 0.15 10.82 4.22
C GLN A 136 -0.51 9.45 4.02
N MET A 137 0.29 8.38 3.84
CA MET A 137 -0.24 7.02 3.72
C MET A 137 -1.00 6.62 4.99
N LEU A 138 -0.41 6.86 6.16
CA LEU A 138 -1.03 6.62 7.47
C LEU A 138 -2.32 7.44 7.64
N GLU A 139 -2.28 8.73 7.31
CA GLU A 139 -3.45 9.61 7.37
C GLU A 139 -4.60 9.09 6.49
N GLN A 140 -4.29 8.75 5.23
CA GLN A 140 -5.29 8.22 4.30
C GLN A 140 -5.84 6.86 4.77
N ASN A 141 -5.01 6.04 5.40
CA ASN A 141 -5.43 4.76 5.99
C ASN A 141 -6.39 4.99 7.17
N VAL A 142 -6.09 5.93 8.07
CA VAL A 142 -7.00 6.29 9.18
C VAL A 142 -8.36 6.75 8.67
N TYR A 143 -8.39 7.66 7.68
CA TYR A 143 -9.65 8.10 7.10
C TYR A 143 -10.44 6.96 6.46
N HIS A 144 -9.76 6.03 5.82
CA HIS A 144 -10.39 4.87 5.19
C HIS A 144 -11.00 3.92 6.24
N PHE A 145 -10.28 3.63 7.33
CA PHE A 145 -10.82 2.88 8.47
C PHE A 145 -12.09 3.51 9.05
N LEU A 146 -12.07 4.82 9.30
CA LEU A 146 -13.23 5.53 9.84
C LEU A 146 -14.45 5.44 8.90
N SER A 147 -14.23 5.52 7.59
CA SER A 147 -15.28 5.35 6.57
C SER A 147 -15.88 3.94 6.58
N CYS A 148 -15.02 2.91 6.66
CA CYS A 148 -15.44 1.52 6.78
C CYS A 148 -16.26 1.27 8.06
N LEU A 149 -15.80 1.79 9.22
CA LEU A 149 -16.53 1.69 10.49
C LEU A 149 -17.90 2.37 10.42
N LYS A 150 -17.99 3.56 9.81
CA LYS A 150 -19.28 4.25 9.60
C LYS A 150 -20.22 3.39 8.74
N THR A 151 -19.70 2.73 7.71
CA THR A 151 -20.48 1.82 6.86
C THR A 151 -21.00 0.61 7.65
N LEU A 152 -20.18 0.00 8.50
CA LEU A 152 -20.60 -1.11 9.36
C LEU A 152 -21.67 -0.69 10.35
N ASN A 153 -21.52 0.48 11.00
CA ASN A 153 -22.52 1.01 11.93
C ASN A 153 -23.88 1.27 11.25
N LEU A 154 -23.87 1.85 10.04
CA LEU A 154 -25.11 2.08 9.28
C LEU A 154 -25.80 0.77 8.90
N ARG A 155 -25.04 -0.29 8.64
CA ARG A 155 -25.58 -1.62 8.33
C ARG A 155 -26.17 -2.29 9.56
N ARG A 156 -25.45 -2.29 10.69
CA ARG A 156 -25.94 -2.82 11.96
C ARG A 156 -27.28 -2.19 12.34
N ASN A 157 -27.37 -0.86 12.28
CA ASN A 157 -28.59 -0.13 12.62
C ASN A 157 -29.79 -0.43 11.69
N ARG A 158 -29.59 -1.05 10.52
CA ARG A 158 -30.68 -1.49 9.63
C ARG A 158 -31.21 -2.87 10.01
N ILE A 159 -30.38 -3.71 10.64
CA ILE A 159 -30.75 -5.07 11.09
C ILE A 159 -31.41 -5.02 12.46
N GLU A 160 -30.98 -4.09 13.33
CA GLU A 160 -31.54 -3.89 14.68
C GLU A 160 -32.92 -3.21 14.70
N LYS A 161 -33.47 -2.81 13.54
CA LYS A 161 -34.82 -2.27 13.42
C LYS A 161 -35.83 -3.36 13.12
#